data_AF-A0A9P8HYD9-F1
#
_entry.id   AF-A0A9P8HYD9-F1
#
_cell.length_a   1.000
_cell.length_b   1.000
_cell.length_c   1.000
_cell.angle_alpha   90.00
_cell.angle_beta   90.00
_cell.angle_gamma   90.00
#
_symmetry.space_group_name_H-M   'P 1'
#
loop_
_entity.id
_entity.type
_entity.pdbx_description
1 polymer ?
#
loop_
_entity_poly.entity_id
_entity_poly.type
_entity_poly.pdbx_seq_one_letter_code
_entity_poly.pdbx_strand_id
1 'polypeptide(L)' 'MYMAPHKCKIINPNGGQQPKTPSLVPGPNVRGPKQMIAAFQAEGNNVQWKGGQQVPTYTSRMGFTAGAQTDIF' A
#
# COMPACT_ATOMS: atom_id res chain seq x y z
N MET A 1 8.50 9.09 5.36
CA MET A 1 8.54 7.80 4.63
C MET A 1 9.91 7.64 3.98
N TYR A 2 10.30 6.43 3.56
CA TYR A 2 11.49 6.22 2.74
C TYR A 2 11.07 5.64 1.39
N MET A 3 11.66 6.13 0.29
CA MET A 3 11.41 5.65 -1.08
C MET A 3 12.72 5.70 -1.87
N ALA A 4 13.08 4.58 -2.49
CA ALA A 4 14.26 4.45 -3.34
C ALA A 4 13.86 3.75 -4.66
N PRO A 5 13.64 4.51 -5.75
CA PRO A 5 13.25 3.92 -7.03
C PRO A 5 14.42 3.17 -7.67
N HIS A 6 14.11 2.08 -8.38
CA HIS A 6 15.08 1.32 -9.19
C HIS A 6 14.39 0.74 -10.43
N LYS A 7 15.17 0.39 -11.44
CA LYS A 7 14.65 -0.28 -12.64
C LYS A 7 14.38 -1.75 -12.34
N CYS A 8 13.18 -2.23 -12.66
CA CYS A 8 12.78 -3.64 -12.50
C CYS A 8 12.08 -4.17 -13.76
N LYS A 9 12.00 -5.50 -13.89
CA LYS A 9 11.31 -6.19 -14.99
C LYS A 9 10.63 -7.45 -14.46
N ILE A 10 9.36 -7.66 -14.83
CA ILE A 10 8.65 -8.93 -14.62
C ILE A 10 8.98 -9.86 -15.78
N ILE A 11 9.42 -11.08 -15.48
CA ILE A 11 9.56 -12.15 -16.48
C ILE A 11 8.27 -12.97 -16.47
N ASN A 12 7.71 -13.25 -17.65
CA ASN A 12 6.43 -13.94 -17.85
C ASN A 12 5.23 -13.23 -17.20
N PRO A 13 4.87 -12.02 -17.67
CA PRO A 13 3.76 -11.26 -17.08
C PRO A 13 2.40 -11.94 -17.34
N ASN A 14 1.51 -11.89 -16.35
CA ASN A 14 0.13 -12.38 -16.47
C ASN A 14 -0.88 -11.35 -15.94
N GLY A 15 -1.09 -10.29 -16.71
CA GLY A 15 -2.06 -9.24 -16.40
C GLY A 15 -1.76 -8.43 -15.13
N GLY A 16 -2.74 -7.62 -14.73
CA GLY A 16 -2.70 -6.83 -13.50
C GLY A 16 -3.94 -5.93 -13.38
N GLN A 17 -4.30 -5.60 -12.14
CA GLN A 17 -5.39 -4.67 -11.84
C GLN A 17 -4.87 -3.29 -11.41
N GLN A 18 -5.74 -2.28 -11.51
CA GLN A 18 -5.42 -0.94 -11.00
C GLN A 18 -5.35 -0.94 -9.46
N PRO A 19 -4.24 -0.44 -8.86
CA PRO A 19 -4.08 -0.43 -7.42
C PRO A 19 -4.95 0.62 -6.73
N LYS A 20 -5.49 0.25 -5.56
CA LYS A 20 -6.33 1.11 -4.71
C LYS A 20 -5.50 1.72 -3.58
N THR A 21 -5.94 2.87 -3.07
CA THR A 21 -5.35 3.48 -1.88
C THR A 21 -5.49 2.54 -0.67
N PRO A 22 -4.41 2.22 0.05
CA PRO A 22 -4.52 1.43 1.29
C PRO A 22 -5.20 2.26 2.39
N SER A 23 -5.91 1.61 3.31
CA SER A 23 -6.66 2.29 4.38
C SER A 23 -6.25 1.82 5.77
N LEU A 24 -6.19 2.76 6.74
CA LEU A 24 -6.03 2.45 8.17
C LEU A 24 -7.27 1.74 8.73
N VAL A 25 -7.07 0.84 9.70
CA VAL A 25 -8.15 0.25 10.51
C VAL A 25 -8.50 1.17 11.70
N PRO A 26 -9.79 1.40 12.02
CA PRO A 26 -10.98 0.89 11.33
C PRO A 26 -11.22 1.61 10.00
N GLY A 27 -11.35 0.85 8.91
CA GLY A 27 -11.50 1.34 7.55
C GLY A 27 -11.98 0.23 6.61
N PRO A 28 -12.14 0.49 5.30
CA PRO A 28 -12.80 -0.42 4.35
C PRO A 28 -12.06 -1.75 4.09
N ASN A 29 -10.98 -2.05 4.81
CA ASN A 29 -10.18 -3.27 4.68
C ASN A 29 -9.86 -3.60 3.22
N VAL A 30 -8.96 -2.81 2.63
CA VAL A 30 -8.66 -2.86 1.19
C VAL A 30 -8.00 -4.19 0.82
N ARG A 31 -8.76 -5.03 0.09
CA ARG A 31 -8.27 -6.23 -0.60
C ARG A 31 -7.91 -5.89 -2.05
N GLY A 32 -7.06 -6.69 -2.66
CA GLY A 32 -6.62 -6.49 -4.03
C GLY A 32 -5.30 -5.72 -4.16
N PRO A 33 -4.96 -5.23 -5.37
CA PRO A 33 -3.77 -4.42 -5.59
C PRO A 33 -3.86 -3.12 -4.77
N LYS A 34 -2.77 -2.78 -4.10
CA LYS A 34 -2.68 -1.60 -3.23
C LYS A 34 -1.54 -0.69 -3.69
N GLN A 35 -1.77 0.62 -3.57
CA GLN A 35 -0.73 1.62 -3.77
C GLN A 35 0.31 1.56 -2.62
N MET A 36 1.48 2.16 -2.86
CA MET A 36 2.45 2.49 -1.82
C MET A 36 1.78 3.34 -0.73
N ILE A 37 2.20 3.17 0.53
CA ILE A 37 1.82 4.09 1.60
C ILE A 37 2.61 5.40 1.44
N ALA A 38 1.92 6.46 1.02
CA ALA A 38 2.42 7.84 1.05
C ALA A 38 1.77 8.58 2.24
N ALA A 39 2.59 8.87 3.25
CA ALA A 39 2.16 9.51 4.51
C ALA A 39 3.25 10.41 5.08
N PHE A 40 2.85 11.35 5.95
CA PHE A 40 3.74 12.30 6.64
C PHE A 40 4.53 13.23 5.71
N GLN A 41 3.98 13.54 4.52
CA GLN A 41 4.52 14.52 3.59
C GLN A 41 3.71 15.83 3.65
N ALA A 42 4.25 16.94 3.16
CA ALA A 42 3.51 18.20 3.06
C ALA A 42 2.32 18.10 2.10
N GLU A 43 2.50 17.38 0.98
CA GLU A 43 1.49 17.18 -0.07
C GLU A 43 1.55 15.74 -0.59
N GLY A 44 0.53 15.32 -1.36
CA GLY A 44 0.54 14.02 -2.06
C GLY A 44 0.39 12.79 -1.17
N ASN A 45 -0.05 12.93 0.08
CA ASN A 45 -0.36 11.79 0.93
C ASN A 45 -1.62 11.06 0.42
N ASN A 46 -1.55 9.74 0.28
CA ASN A 46 -2.72 8.90 0.03
C ASN A 46 -3.28 8.27 1.31
N VAL A 47 -2.50 8.24 2.40
CA VAL A 47 -2.95 7.80 3.72
C VAL A 47 -3.00 8.98 4.67
N GLN A 48 -4.19 9.28 5.17
CA GLN A 48 -4.42 10.34 6.16
C GLN A 48 -4.23 9.77 7.58
N TRP A 49 -3.11 10.09 8.20
CA TRP A 49 -2.82 9.74 9.59
C TRP A 49 -3.18 10.92 10.51
N LYS A 50 -3.80 10.63 11.64
CA LYS A 50 -4.11 11.59 12.72
C LYS A 50 -3.37 11.22 13.99
N GLY A 51 -3.01 12.21 14.80
CA GLY A 51 -2.42 12.00 16.12
C GLY A 51 -3.28 11.06 16.97
N GLY A 52 -2.64 10.08 17.61
CA GLY A 52 -3.29 9.00 18.37
C GLY A 52 -3.59 7.73 17.56
N GLN A 53 -3.48 7.76 16.23
CA GLN A 53 -3.53 6.54 15.42
C GLN A 53 -2.16 5.85 15.37
N GLN A 54 -2.15 4.53 15.28
CA GLN A 54 -0.92 3.80 14.98
C GLN A 54 -0.40 4.18 13.58
N VAL A 55 0.91 4.42 13.50
CA VAL A 55 1.62 4.82 12.27
C VAL A 55 1.35 3.84 11.13
N PRO A 56 0.98 4.29 9.92
CA PRO A 56 0.76 3.42 8.77
C PRO A 56 2.06 2.70 8.38
N THR A 57 2.00 1.37 8.34
CA THR A 57 3.12 0.49 7.99
C THR A 57 2.63 -0.64 7.09
N TYR A 58 3.53 -1.31 6.37
CA TYR A 58 3.23 -2.46 5.52
C TYR A 58 2.91 -3.70 6.35
N THR A 59 1.72 -3.71 6.94
CA THR A 59 1.24 -4.76 7.85
C THR A 59 -0.17 -5.19 7.49
N SER A 60 -0.63 -6.29 8.09
CA SER A 60 -1.98 -6.82 7.89
C SER A 60 -3.08 -5.80 8.23
N ARG A 61 -2.82 -4.90 9.19
CA ARG A 61 -3.72 -3.78 9.53
C ARG A 61 -3.97 -2.83 8.35
N MET A 62 -3.03 -2.73 7.41
CA MET A 62 -3.14 -1.90 6.20
C MET A 62 -3.46 -2.75 4.95
N GLY A 63 -3.82 -4.04 5.15
CA GLY A 63 -4.14 -4.97 4.07
C GLY A 63 -2.93 -5.63 3.41
N PHE A 64 -1.71 -5.48 3.95
CA PHE A 64 -0.50 -6.12 3.41
C PHE A 64 -0.21 -7.43 4.15
N THR A 65 -0.10 -8.52 3.40
CA THR A 65 0.31 -9.82 3.95
C THR A 65 1.84 -9.98 3.92
N ALA A 66 2.38 -10.89 4.73
CA ALA A 66 3.78 -11.27 4.60
C ALA A 66 4.00 -12.02 3.28
N GLY A 67 5.10 -11.70 2.58
CA GLY A 67 5.43 -12.30 1.29
C GLY A 67 4.71 -11.66 0.10
N ALA A 68 4.51 -12.46 -0.95
CA ALA A 68 3.89 -12.01 -2.18
C ALA A 68 2.40 -11.67 -1.97
N GLN A 69 1.96 -10.56 -2.55
CA GLN A 69 0.54 -10.21 -2.61
C GLN A 69 -0.09 -10.96 -3.79
N THR A 70 -0.76 -12.08 -3.53
CA THR A 70 -1.33 -12.95 -4.58
C THR A 70 -2.70 -12.51 -5.06
N ASP A 71 -3.32 -11.53 -4.40
CA ASP A 71 -4.67 -11.01 -4.70
C ASP A 71 -4.66 -9.79 -5.63
N ILE A 72 -3.53 -9.48 -6.28
CA ILE A 72 -3.36 -8.23 -7.05
C ILE A 72 -3.78 -8.32 -8.53
N PHE A 73 -4.26 -9.49 -8.97
CA PHE A 73 -4.64 -9.82 -10.35
C PHE A 73 -6.16 -9.89 -10.53
#